data_AF-A0A9E4G2N8-F1
#
_entry.id   AF-A0A9E4G2N8-F1
#
_cell.length_a   1.000
_cell.length_b   1.000
_cell.length_c   1.000
_cell.angle_alpha   90.00
_cell.angle_beta   90.00
_cell.angle_gamma   90.00
#
_symmetry.space_group_name_H-M   'P 1'
#
loop_
_entity.id
_entity.type
_entity.pdbx_description
1 polymer ?
#
loop_
_entity_poly.entity_id
_entity_poly.type
_entity_poly.pdbx_seq_one_letter_code
_entity_poly.pdbx_strand_id
1 'polypeptide(L)'
;DWLREFERASSPAAFNGSPADVTGFVYREPGFADDAFMLSRFTMSCCVADAFPIGMPVSGPDAADFETGAWLRARGELEAADFDGEFMPVLFADTLEAVAEPRQPYLYP
;
A
#
# COMPACT_ATOMS: atom_id res chain seq x y z
N ASP A 1 -11.38 -5.00 -4.81
CA ASP A 1 -9.91 -5.03 -4.93
C ASP A 1 -9.53 -3.61 -5.22
N TRP A 2 -8.85 -2.96 -4.28
CA TRP A 2 -8.68 -1.51 -4.23
C TRP A 2 -8.03 -0.97 -5.50
N LEU A 3 -7.18 -1.76 -6.17
CA LEU A 3 -6.57 -1.41 -7.46
C LEU A 3 -7.62 -1.07 -8.53
N ARG A 4 -8.62 -1.94 -8.70
CA ARG A 4 -9.70 -1.75 -9.68
C ARG A 4 -10.63 -0.59 -9.33
N GLU A 5 -10.72 -0.28 -8.04
CA GLU A 5 -11.54 0.83 -7.53
C GLU A 5 -10.82 2.15 -7.81
N PHE A 6 -9.51 2.23 -7.58
CA PHE A 6 -8.68 3.41 -7.86
C PHE A 6 -8.68 3.75 -9.36
N GLU A 7 -8.54 2.74 -10.24
CA GLU A 7 -8.58 2.93 -11.70
C GLU A 7 -9.91 3.51 -12.21
N ARG A 8 -11.01 3.29 -11.48
CA ARG A 8 -12.36 3.72 -11.88
C ARG A 8 -12.78 5.04 -11.23
N ALA A 9 -12.02 5.52 -10.26
CA ALA A 9 -12.37 6.72 -9.52
C ALA A 9 -12.24 7.96 -10.39
N SER A 10 -13.15 8.91 -10.20
CA SER A 10 -13.13 10.20 -10.90
C SER A 10 -12.07 11.16 -10.36
N SER A 11 -11.58 10.92 -9.14
CA SER A 11 -10.48 11.67 -8.50
C SER A 11 -9.97 10.92 -7.26
N PRO A 12 -8.74 11.20 -6.80
CA PRO A 12 -8.22 10.65 -5.55
C PRO A 12 -9.12 10.91 -4.32
N ALA A 13 -9.73 12.10 -4.27
CA ALA A 13 -10.59 12.53 -3.16
C ALA A 13 -11.88 11.70 -3.02
N ALA A 14 -12.23 10.86 -4.01
CA ALA A 14 -13.38 9.97 -3.94
C ALA A 14 -13.25 8.93 -2.80
N PHE A 15 -12.05 8.69 -2.30
CA PHE A 15 -11.78 7.74 -1.23
C PHE A 15 -11.64 8.36 0.15
N ASN A 16 -11.73 9.69 0.29
CA ASN A 16 -11.51 10.37 1.57
C ASN A 16 -12.44 9.83 2.68
N GLY A 17 -11.84 9.45 3.82
CA GLY A 17 -12.54 8.87 4.97
C GLY A 17 -12.98 7.42 4.77
N SER A 18 -12.57 6.76 3.67
CA SER A 18 -12.85 5.35 3.47
C SER A 18 -11.91 4.51 4.32
N PRO A 19 -12.43 3.60 5.16
CA PRO A 19 -11.57 2.72 5.94
C PRO A 19 -10.87 1.71 5.02
N ALA A 20 -9.60 1.45 5.28
CA ALA A 20 -8.83 0.41 4.62
C ALA A 20 -8.20 -0.54 5.64
N ASP A 21 -8.17 -1.82 5.29
CA ASP A 21 -7.46 -2.88 6.01
C ASP A 21 -6.72 -3.72 4.97
N VAL A 22 -5.43 -3.47 4.86
CA VAL A 22 -4.59 -3.98 3.77
C VAL A 22 -3.36 -4.67 4.32
N THR A 23 -2.94 -5.74 3.64
CA THR A 23 -1.73 -6.50 3.99
C THR A 23 -0.81 -6.49 2.79
N GLY A 24 0.48 -6.26 3.02
CA GLY A 24 1.50 -6.20 1.99
C GLY A 24 2.91 -6.20 2.59
N PHE A 25 3.91 -6.16 1.73
CA PHE A 25 5.29 -5.93 2.14
C PHE A 25 5.65 -4.45 1.94
N VAL A 26 6.54 -3.94 2.80
CA VAL A 26 7.07 -2.59 2.71
C VAL A 26 7.98 -2.47 1.49
N TYR A 27 7.77 -1.44 0.67
CA TYR A 27 8.69 -1.01 -0.37
C TYR A 27 8.97 0.48 -0.21
N ARG A 28 10.25 0.85 -0.24
CA ARG A 28 10.74 2.23 -0.07
C ARG A 28 11.70 2.57 -1.20
N GLU A 29 11.53 3.74 -1.79
CA GLU A 29 12.49 4.30 -2.75
C GLU A 29 13.37 5.35 -2.06
N PRO A 30 14.63 5.53 -2.52
CA PRO A 30 15.46 6.63 -2.06
C PRO A 30 14.75 7.97 -2.31
N GLY A 31 14.44 8.71 -1.24
CA GLY A 31 13.78 10.02 -1.32
C GLY A 31 12.40 10.07 -0.68
N PHE A 32 11.77 8.92 -0.40
CA PHE A 32 10.54 8.91 0.39
C PHE A 32 10.79 9.46 1.80
N ALA A 33 9.76 10.10 2.36
CA ALA A 33 9.79 10.50 3.76
C ALA A 33 9.91 9.28 4.68
N ASP A 34 10.55 9.44 5.84
CA ASP A 34 10.81 8.33 6.78
C ASP A 34 9.50 7.67 7.26
N ASP A 35 8.45 8.46 7.38
CA ASP A 35 7.10 8.04 7.79
C ASP A 35 6.23 7.51 6.64
N ALA A 36 6.79 7.37 5.43
CA ALA A 36 6.06 7.02 4.21
C ALA A 36 6.66 5.82 3.50
N PHE A 37 5.82 4.89 3.02
CA PHE A 37 6.25 3.75 2.21
C PHE A 37 5.12 3.23 1.32
N MET A 38 5.45 2.37 0.36
CA MET A 38 4.47 1.63 -0.42
C MET A 38 4.20 0.29 0.24
N LEU A 39 2.95 0.02 0.64
CA LEU A 39 2.52 -1.29 1.09
C LEU A 39 2.07 -2.11 -0.12
N SER A 40 2.86 -3.12 -0.48
CA SER A 40 2.78 -3.76 -1.79
C SER A 40 2.42 -5.24 -1.76
N ARG A 41 1.81 -5.73 -2.84
CA ARG A 41 1.54 -7.15 -3.11
C ARG A 41 1.96 -7.44 -4.55
N PHE A 42 2.45 -8.65 -4.82
CA PHE A 42 2.65 -9.07 -6.21
C PHE A 42 1.33 -9.51 -6.81
N THR A 43 1.03 -9.09 -8.03
CA THR A 43 -0.03 -9.67 -8.86
C THR A 43 0.61 -10.62 -9.88
N MET A 44 -0.05 -11.75 -10.18
CA MET A 44 0.45 -12.76 -11.11
C MET A 44 -0.71 -13.33 -11.93
N SER A 45 -0.54 -13.45 -13.24
CA SER A 45 -1.61 -13.93 -14.13
C SER A 45 -1.43 -15.39 -14.53
N CYS A 46 -0.20 -15.81 -14.86
CA CYS A 46 0.09 -17.17 -15.31
C CYS A 46 1.35 -17.78 -14.68
N CYS A 47 2.39 -16.99 -14.40
CA CYS A 47 3.65 -17.49 -13.88
C CYS A 47 4.47 -16.38 -13.21
N VAL A 48 5.41 -16.74 -12.35
CA VAL A 48 6.21 -15.74 -11.59
C VAL A 48 6.95 -14.75 -12.49
N ALA A 49 7.23 -15.10 -13.75
CA ALA A 49 7.86 -14.20 -14.71
C ALA A 49 6.97 -13.01 -15.15
N ASP A 50 5.64 -13.11 -14.98
CA ASP A 50 4.70 -12.02 -15.22
C ASP A 50 4.32 -11.26 -13.95
N ALA A 51 4.91 -11.62 -12.81
CA ALA A 51 4.55 -11.00 -11.54
C ALA A 51 5.08 -9.56 -11.46
N PHE A 52 4.19 -8.62 -11.15
CA PHE A 52 4.56 -7.23 -10.91
C PHE A 52 3.97 -6.73 -9.59
N PRO A 53 4.63 -5.81 -8.88
CA PRO A 53 4.11 -5.27 -7.64
C PRO A 53 3.00 -4.26 -7.93
N ILE A 54 1.96 -4.30 -7.12
CA ILE A 54 1.01 -3.21 -6.94
C ILE A 54 1.12 -2.74 -5.50
N GLY A 55 1.04 -1.43 -5.27
CA GLY A 55 1.22 -0.87 -3.94
C GLY A 55 0.26 0.27 -3.65
N MET A 56 -0.07 0.42 -2.37
CA MET A 56 -0.80 1.56 -1.82
C MET A 56 0.19 2.39 -1.01
N PRO A 57 0.28 3.72 -1.23
CA PRO A 57 1.09 4.56 -0.36
C PRO A 57 0.47 4.58 1.04
N VAL A 58 1.32 4.40 2.04
CA VAL A 58 0.96 4.41 3.46
C VAL A 58 1.82 5.44 4.16
N SER A 59 1.17 6.25 4.99
CA SER A 59 1.82 7.10 5.99
C SER A 59 1.26 6.73 7.36
N GLY A 60 2.10 6.70 8.39
CA GLY A 60 1.64 6.35 9.73
C GLY A 60 2.71 6.46 10.80
N PRO A 61 2.31 6.43 12.08
CA PRO A 61 3.26 6.38 13.19
C PRO A 61 4.12 5.12 13.06
N ASP A 62 5.38 5.23 13.47
CA ASP A 62 6.34 4.11 13.51
C ASP A 62 6.64 3.48 12.14
N ALA A 63 6.21 4.10 11.04
CA ALA A 63 6.50 3.62 9.69
C ALA A 63 8.02 3.47 9.46
N ALA A 64 8.83 4.37 10.03
CA ALA A 64 10.30 4.33 9.97
C ALA A 64 10.92 3.08 10.61
N ASP A 65 10.20 2.37 11.48
CA ASP A 65 10.69 1.16 12.16
C ASP A 65 10.66 -0.09 11.26
N PHE A 66 10.02 0.00 10.09
CA PHE A 66 9.84 -1.13 9.19
C PHE A 66 10.72 -1.02 7.94
N GLU A 67 11.58 -2.02 7.76
CA GLU A 67 12.48 -2.15 6.61
C GLU A 67 11.75 -2.67 5.35
N THR A 68 12.30 -2.36 4.18
CA THR A 68 11.85 -2.92 2.90
C THR A 68 11.81 -4.45 2.96
N GLY A 69 10.69 -5.04 2.52
CA GLY A 69 10.42 -6.48 2.55
C GLY A 69 9.69 -6.97 3.81
N ALA A 70 9.57 -6.14 4.86
CA ALA A 70 8.78 -6.48 6.03
C ALA A 70 7.30 -6.60 5.67
N TRP A 71 6.65 -7.69 6.10
CA TRP A 71 5.22 -7.91 5.88
C TRP A 71 4.41 -7.25 6.99
N LEU A 72 3.51 -6.35 6.61
CA LEU A 72 2.66 -5.60 7.53
C LEU A 72 1.18 -5.75 7.18
N ARG A 73 0.34 -5.61 8.19
CA ARG A 73 -1.07 -5.26 8.06
C ARG A 73 -1.26 -3.83 8.52
N ALA A 74 -1.72 -2.97 7.61
CA ALA A 74 -2.03 -1.58 7.88
C ALA A 74 -3.54 -1.37 7.94
N ARG A 75 -4.01 -0.64 8.95
CA ARG A 75 -5.42 -0.21 9.07
C ARG A 75 -5.50 1.27 9.36
N GLY A 76 -6.45 1.94 8.73
CA GLY A 76 -6.70 3.37 8.90
C GLY A 76 -7.66 3.88 7.83
N GLU A 77 -7.52 5.15 7.47
CA GLU A 77 -8.39 5.82 6.50
C GLU A 77 -7.61 6.29 5.27
N LEU A 78 -8.26 6.23 4.11
CA LEU A 78 -7.74 6.81 2.89
C LEU A 78 -8.01 8.31 2.87
N GLU A 79 -7.00 9.08 2.50
CA GLU A 79 -7.13 10.49 2.17
C GLU A 79 -6.32 10.83 0.92
N ALA A 80 -6.84 11.75 0.11
CA ALA A 80 -6.09 12.30 -1.01
C ALA A 80 -4.98 13.23 -0.50
N ALA A 81 -3.73 12.85 -0.76
CA ALA A 81 -2.55 13.60 -0.32
C ALA A 81 -1.46 13.57 -1.40
N ASP A 82 -0.48 14.44 -1.26
CA ASP A 82 0.75 14.37 -2.04
C ASP A 82 1.62 13.22 -1.50
N PHE A 83 2.02 12.33 -2.39
CA PHE A 83 3.00 11.28 -2.13
C PHE A 83 4.02 11.29 -3.26
N ASP A 84 5.27 11.60 -2.91
CA ASP A 84 6.38 11.72 -3.87
C ASP A 84 6.08 12.65 -5.06
N GLY A 85 5.38 13.76 -4.82
CA GLY A 85 5.01 14.74 -5.83
C GLY A 85 3.80 14.36 -6.70
N GLU A 86 3.13 13.24 -6.40
CA GLU A 86 1.88 12.84 -7.03
C GLU A 86 0.70 12.93 -6.05
N PHE A 87 -0.38 13.58 -6.46
CA PHE A 87 -1.60 13.68 -5.65
C PHE A 87 -2.48 12.44 -5.86
N MET A 88 -2.53 11.57 -4.84
CA MET A 88 -3.15 10.24 -4.93
C MET A 88 -3.79 9.80 -3.61
N PRO A 89 -4.61 8.74 -3.58
CA PRO A 89 -5.12 8.19 -2.32
C PRO A 89 -3.98 7.58 -1.50
N VAL A 90 -3.77 8.10 -0.29
CA VAL A 90 -2.80 7.62 0.69
C VAL A 90 -3.55 7.05 1.88
N LEU A 91 -3.12 5.88 2.35
CA LEU A 91 -3.62 5.31 3.59
C LEU A 91 -2.88 5.94 4.77
N PHE A 92 -3.60 6.74 5.56
CA PHE A 92 -3.14 7.20 6.86
C PHE A 92 -3.45 6.11 7.89
N ALA A 93 -2.42 5.35 8.25
CA ALA A 93 -2.56 4.20 9.11
C ALA A 93 -2.66 4.60 10.59
N ASP A 94 -3.71 4.15 11.27
CA ASP A 94 -3.82 4.18 12.73
C ASP A 94 -3.01 3.05 13.37
N THR A 95 -2.86 1.93 12.65
CA THR A 95 -2.14 0.75 13.11
C THR A 95 -1.27 0.15 12.02
N LEU A 96 0.00 -0.13 12.36
CA LEU A 96 0.92 -0.92 11.56
C LEU A 96 1.32 -2.16 12.39
N GLU A 97 0.96 -3.34 11.89
CA GLU A 97 1.19 -4.60 12.60
C GLU A 97 2.09 -5.51 11.75
N ALA A 98 3.23 -5.93 12.30
CA ALA A 98 4.07 -6.93 11.65
C ALA A 98 3.36 -8.29 11.59
N VAL A 99 3.32 -8.88 10.40
CA VAL A 99 2.70 -10.18 10.15
C VAL A 99 3.66 -11.10 9.41
N ALA A 100 3.42 -12.40 9.50
CA ALA A 100 4.14 -13.35 8.65
C ALA A 100 3.71 -13.20 7.18
N GLU A 101 4.61 -13.49 6.25
CA GLU A 101 4.28 -13.58 4.83
C GLU A 101 3.06 -14.51 4.64
N PRO A 102 1.97 -14.03 4.00
CA PRO A 102 0.80 -14.86 3.78
C PRO A 102 1.13 -16.07 2.90
N ARG A 103 0.52 -17.22 3.20
CA ARG A 103 0.66 -18.45 2.39
C ARG A 103 0.40 -18.25 0.89
N GLN A 104 -0.42 -17.25 0.56
CA GLN A 104 -0.64 -16.78 -0.79
C GLN A 104 -0.14 -15.33 -0.89
N PRO A 105 1.12 -15.11 -1.32
CA PRO A 105 1.68 -13.78 -1.45
C PRO A 105 1.20 -13.05 -2.71
N TYR A 106 0.76 -13.80 -3.73
CA TYR A 106 0.27 -13.26 -5.01
C TYR A 106 -1.23 -12.99 -5.00
N LEU A 107 -1.62 -11.88 -5.61
CA LEU A 107 -2.98 -11.56 -6.03
C LEU A 107 -3.18 -12.02 -7.48
N TYR A 108 -4.40 -12.45 -7.81
CA TYR A 108 -4.76 -12.90 -9.14
C TYR A 108 -5.88 -11.99 -9.67
N PRO A 109 -5.60 -11.16 -10.68
CA PRO A 109 -6.58 -10.24 -11.25
C PRO A 109 -7.60 -10.95 -12.16
#